data_AF-A0A815TZT5-F1
#
_entry.id   AF-A0A815TZT5-F1
#
_cell.length_a   1.000
_cell.length_b   1.000
_cell.length_c   1.000
_cell.angle_alpha   90.00
_cell.angle_beta   90.00
_cell.angle_gamma   90.00
#
_symmetry.space_group_name_H-M   'P 1'
#
loop_
_entity.id
_entity.type
_entity.pdbx_description
1 polymer ?
#
loop_
_entity_poly.entity_id
_entity_poly.type
_entity_poly.pdbx_seq_one_letter_code
_entity_poly.pdbx_strand_id
1 'polypeptide(L)'
;MQMMRKLEPTGIAAAEIDGMTIHSFLGEQRNSGKPRTIKLDDSKLEKKWRSVEHVLIDETSMFGLTLLAKLNRIISTAKHVDPQVPFGGVNIIFFGDYLQYRPV
;
A
#
# COMPACT_ATOMS: atom_id res chain seq x y z
N MET A 1 3.49 -14.48 -11.29
CA MET A 1 3.21 -13.06 -10.99
C MET A 1 1.97 -13.02 -10.12
N GLN A 2 1.96 -12.22 -9.04
CA GLN A 2 0.83 -12.15 -8.13
C GLN A 2 -0.08 -10.96 -8.52
N MET A 3 -1.36 -11.24 -8.78
CA MET A 3 -2.34 -10.21 -9.17
C MET A 3 -2.94 -9.47 -7.98
N MET A 4 -2.98 -10.11 -6.82
CA MET A 4 -3.52 -9.56 -5.58
C MET A 4 -2.43 -9.32 -4.54
N ARG A 5 -2.44 -8.15 -3.89
CA ARG A 5 -1.61 -7.83 -2.72
C ARG A 5 -2.48 -7.80 -1.47
N LYS A 6 -1.95 -8.24 -0.34
CA LYS A 6 -2.62 -8.21 0.98
C LYS A 6 -1.81 -7.32 1.93
N LEU A 7 -2.44 -6.30 2.48
CA LEU A 7 -1.80 -5.26 3.29
C LEU A 7 -2.46 -5.16 4.67
N GLU A 8 -1.61 -5.03 5.67
CA GLU A 8 -1.98 -5.00 7.08
C GLU A 8 -1.24 -3.89 7.82
N PRO A 9 -1.77 -3.37 8.94
CA PRO A 9 -1.09 -2.35 9.73
C PRO A 9 0.02 -2.96 10.59
N THR A 10 -0.16 -4.20 11.07
CA THR A 10 0.77 -4.88 11.98
C THR A 10 1.45 -6.09 11.33
N GLY A 11 2.66 -6.43 11.82
CA GLY A 11 3.42 -7.56 11.28
C GLY A 11 2.81 -8.92 11.59
N ILE A 12 2.08 -9.04 12.70
CA ILE A 12 1.42 -10.29 13.11
C ILE A 12 0.24 -10.56 12.17
N ALA A 13 -0.67 -9.60 11.99
CA ALA A 13 -1.79 -9.73 11.06
C ALA A 13 -1.32 -9.99 9.62
N ALA A 14 -0.27 -9.27 9.18
CA ALA A 14 0.36 -9.52 7.88
C ALA A 14 0.82 -10.97 7.70
N ALA A 15 1.38 -11.59 8.74
CA ALA A 15 1.87 -12.96 8.66
C ALA A 15 0.72 -13.99 8.59
N GLU A 16 -0.38 -13.74 9.29
CA GLU A 16 -1.53 -14.66 9.31
C GLU A 16 -2.21 -14.81 7.95
N ILE A 17 -2.23 -13.72 7.16
CA ILE A 17 -2.84 -13.74 5.83
C ILE A 17 -1.81 -13.85 4.71
N ASP A 18 -0.58 -14.30 4.93
CA ASP A 18 0.50 -14.30 3.91
C ASP A 18 0.61 -12.97 3.15
N GLY A 19 0.45 -11.87 3.89
CA GLY A 19 0.48 -10.51 3.43
C GLY A 19 1.78 -9.80 3.77
N MET A 20 1.73 -8.47 3.80
CA MET A 20 2.83 -7.65 4.26
C MET A 20 2.32 -6.38 4.91
N THR A 21 3.13 -5.79 5.79
CA THR A 21 2.73 -4.52 6.37
C THR A 21 2.74 -3.41 5.32
N ILE A 22 1.81 -2.47 5.44
CA ILE A 22 1.75 -1.27 4.59
C ILE A 22 3.08 -0.50 4.60
N HIS A 23 3.76 -0.39 5.74
CA HIS A 23 5.04 0.30 5.83
C HIS A 23 6.15 -0.43 5.04
N SER A 24 6.23 -1.76 5.18
CA SER A 24 7.14 -2.59 4.38
C SER A 24 6.81 -2.47 2.88
N PHE A 25 5.53 -2.36 2.57
CA PHE A 25 5.04 -2.25 1.22
C PHE A 25 5.43 -0.93 0.54
N LEU A 26 5.26 0.20 1.24
CA LEU A 26 5.68 1.52 0.80
C LEU A 26 7.22 1.66 0.79
N GLY A 27 7.93 0.73 1.44
CA GLY A 27 9.39 0.76 1.57
C GLY A 27 9.86 1.77 2.62
N GLU A 28 8.98 2.13 3.56
CA GLU A 28 9.32 2.96 4.71
C GLU A 28 9.92 2.06 5.80
N GLN A 29 11.26 2.01 5.84
CA GLN A 29 11.99 1.35 6.92
C GLN A 29 11.87 2.23 8.18
N ARG A 30 11.26 1.70 9.24
CA ARG A 30 11.00 2.41 10.53
C ARG A 30 12.26 3.06 11.14
N ASN A 31 13.46 2.57 10.78
CA ASN A 31 14.74 3.03 11.33
C ASN A 31 15.57 3.93 10.39
N SER A 32 15.08 4.26 9.19
CA SER A 32 15.90 4.97 8.20
C SER A 32 15.89 6.50 8.32
N GLY A 33 14.94 7.06 9.08
CA GLY A 33 14.78 8.52 9.28
C GLY A 33 14.50 9.33 8.00
N LYS A 34 14.51 8.70 6.82
CA LYS A 34 14.37 9.33 5.52
C LYS A 34 13.21 8.69 4.77
N PRO A 35 12.20 9.48 4.37
CA PRO A 35 11.13 8.96 3.52
C PRO A 35 11.71 8.45 2.21
N ARG A 36 11.17 7.34 1.68
CA ARG A 36 11.58 6.83 0.37
C ARG A 36 11.24 7.87 -0.69
N THR A 37 12.25 8.37 -1.40
CA THR A 37 12.04 9.21 -2.58
C THR A 37 11.58 8.32 -3.74
N ILE A 38 10.30 8.41 -4.10
CA ILE A 38 9.75 7.74 -5.27
C ILE A 38 10.18 8.54 -6.49
N LYS A 39 10.92 7.90 -7.40
CA LYS A 39 11.28 8.49 -8.71
C LYS A 39 10.22 8.08 -9.72
N LEU A 40 9.95 8.96 -10.69
CA LEU A 40 8.98 8.73 -11.75
C LEU A 40 9.33 7.48 -12.59
N ASP A 41 10.62 7.16 -12.75
CA ASP A 41 11.10 6.02 -13.55
C ASP A 41 11.75 4.91 -12.68
N ASP A 42 11.17 4.63 -11.50
CA ASP A 42 11.63 3.52 -10.65
C ASP A 42 11.21 2.18 -11.27
N SER A 43 12.02 1.67 -12.21
CA SER A 43 11.79 0.39 -12.91
C SER A 43 11.56 -0.81 -11.98
N LYS A 44 12.13 -0.80 -10.76
CA LYS A 44 11.87 -1.83 -9.76
C LYS A 44 10.45 -1.73 -9.21
N LEU A 45 9.99 -0.50 -8.97
CA LEU A 45 8.63 -0.22 -8.53
C LEU A 45 7.63 -0.59 -9.63
N GLU A 46 7.86 -0.16 -10.86
CA GLU A 46 7.02 -0.51 -12.02
C GLU A 46 6.89 -2.04 -12.17
N LYS A 47 8.01 -2.77 -12.17
CA LYS A 47 8.01 -4.23 -12.27
C LYS A 47 7.25 -4.88 -11.11
N LYS A 48 7.34 -4.31 -9.90
CA LYS A 48 6.63 -4.80 -8.70
C LYS A 48 5.12 -4.63 -8.82
N TRP A 49 4.66 -3.60 -9.52
CA TRP A 49 3.24 -3.22 -9.63
C TRP A 49 2.58 -3.60 -10.94
N ARG A 50 3.36 -3.90 -11.99
CA ARG A 50 2.85 -4.20 -13.34
C ARG A 50 1.71 -5.21 -13.33
N SER A 51 1.86 -6.33 -12.62
CA SER A 51 0.85 -7.39 -12.56
C SER A 51 -0.23 -7.20 -11.48
N VAL A 52 -0.13 -6.17 -10.63
CA VAL A 52 -1.07 -6.01 -9.50
C VAL A 52 -2.35 -5.35 -10.00
N GLU A 53 -3.48 -6.00 -9.76
CA GLU A 53 -4.83 -5.57 -10.15
C GLU A 53 -5.73 -5.33 -8.92
N HIS A 54 -5.44 -6.03 -7.82
CA HIS A 54 -6.18 -5.94 -6.57
C HIS A 54 -5.26 -5.72 -5.38
N VAL A 55 -5.69 -4.88 -4.44
CA VAL A 55 -5.07 -4.72 -3.12
C VAL A 55 -6.16 -4.90 -2.06
N LEU A 56 -5.97 -5.91 -1.23
CA LEU A 56 -6.74 -6.14 -0.02
C LEU A 56 -6.07 -5.36 1.12
N ILE A 57 -6.86 -4.55 1.82
CA ILE A 57 -6.45 -3.85 3.05
C ILE A 57 -7.35 -4.38 4.14
N ASP A 58 -6.79 -5.12 5.08
CA ASP A 58 -7.49 -5.45 6.32
C ASP A 58 -7.18 -4.41 7.40
N GLU A 59 -7.96 -4.45 8.48
CA GLU A 59 -7.84 -3.52 9.62
C GLU A 59 -7.85 -2.05 9.19
N THR A 60 -8.76 -1.72 8.26
CA THR A 60 -8.86 -0.40 7.62
C THR A 60 -9.01 0.74 8.63
N SER A 61 -9.57 0.47 9.81
CA SER A 61 -9.70 1.46 10.89
C SER A 61 -8.36 2.04 11.35
N MET A 62 -7.27 1.29 11.18
CA MET A 62 -5.91 1.69 11.55
C MET A 62 -5.19 2.47 10.44
N PHE A 63 -5.80 2.62 9.25
CA PHE A 63 -5.20 3.32 8.12
C PHE A 63 -5.57 4.81 8.13
N GLY A 64 -4.58 5.66 8.42
CA GLY A 64 -4.76 7.11 8.32
C GLY A 64 -4.80 7.62 6.86
N LEU A 65 -5.47 8.75 6.63
CA LEU A 65 -5.61 9.36 5.30
C LEU A 65 -4.27 9.67 4.64
N THR A 66 -3.27 10.09 5.42
CA THR A 66 -1.91 10.34 4.92
C THR A 66 -1.28 9.08 4.34
N LEU A 67 -1.50 7.93 4.96
CA LEU A 67 -0.98 6.64 4.51
C LEU A 67 -1.67 6.19 3.22
N LEU A 68 -2.98 6.36 3.13
CA LEU A 68 -3.76 6.09 1.92
C LEU A 68 -3.37 7.02 0.77
N ALA A 69 -3.11 8.30 1.03
CA ALA A 69 -2.63 9.24 0.03
C ALA A 69 -1.22 8.88 -0.49
N LYS A 70 -0.32 8.44 0.39
CA LYS A 70 1.00 7.92 0.01
C LYS A 70 0.86 6.66 -0.85
N LEU A 71 -0.02 5.75 -0.45
CA LEU A 71 -0.33 4.54 -1.21
C LEU A 71 -0.82 4.89 -2.62
N ASN A 72 -1.81 5.78 -2.74
CA ASN A 72 -2.31 6.29 -4.01
C ASN A 72 -1.17 6.80 -4.90
N ARG A 73 -0.34 7.71 -4.37
CA ARG A 73 0.79 8.29 -5.12
C ARG A 73 1.76 7.22 -5.61
N ILE A 74 2.12 6.25 -4.77
CA ILE A 74 3.05 5.17 -5.13
C ILE A 74 2.47 4.33 -6.28
N ILE A 75 1.18 3.98 -6.20
CA ILE A 75 0.56 3.15 -7.23
C ILE A 75 0.46 3.92 -8.55
N SER A 76 -0.02 5.17 -8.52
CA SER A 76 -0.14 6.01 -9.71
C SER A 76 1.23 6.21 -10.39
N THR A 77 2.30 6.44 -9.61
CA THR A 77 3.66 6.50 -10.17
C THR A 77 4.09 5.16 -10.76
N ALA A 78 3.87 4.04 -10.06
CA ALA A 78 4.28 2.72 -10.52
C ALA A 78 3.52 2.24 -11.77
N LYS A 79 2.30 2.71 -11.97
CA LYS A 79 1.42 2.37 -13.09
C LYS A 79 1.50 3.38 -14.24
N HIS A 80 2.24 4.48 -14.07
CA HIS A 80 2.29 5.60 -15.02
C HIS A 80 0.90 6.17 -15.34
N VAL A 81 0.08 6.35 -14.29
CA VAL A 81 -1.29 6.87 -14.39
C VAL A 81 -1.38 8.20 -13.63
N ASP A 82 -2.25 9.09 -14.09
CA ASP A 82 -2.57 10.34 -13.41
C ASP A 82 -2.90 10.10 -11.91
N PRO A 83 -2.27 10.81 -10.97
CA PRO A 83 -2.60 10.73 -9.54
C PRO A 83 -4.06 11.00 -9.17
N GLN A 84 -4.84 11.65 -10.05
CA GLN A 84 -6.28 11.87 -9.91
C GLN A 84 -7.09 10.60 -10.15
N VAL A 85 -6.54 9.60 -10.86
CA VAL A 85 -7.15 8.28 -10.95
C VAL A 85 -6.88 7.56 -9.63
N PRO A 86 -7.91 7.24 -8.84
CA PRO A 86 -7.74 6.59 -7.54
C PRO A 86 -6.93 5.30 -7.70
N PHE A 87 -5.86 5.22 -6.93
CA PHE A 87 -4.90 4.13 -6.87
C PHE A 87 -4.41 3.66 -8.24
N GLY A 88 -4.24 4.58 -9.20
CA GLY A 88 -3.78 4.26 -10.55
C GLY A 88 -4.62 3.20 -11.27
N GLY A 89 -5.91 3.10 -10.93
CA GLY A 89 -6.85 2.12 -11.49
C GLY A 89 -6.76 0.71 -10.87
N VAL A 90 -5.98 0.52 -9.80
CA VAL A 90 -5.94 -0.72 -9.03
C VAL A 90 -7.17 -0.80 -8.12
N ASN A 91 -7.83 -1.95 -8.11
CA ASN A 91 -9.00 -2.17 -7.26
C ASN A 91 -8.56 -2.33 -5.80
N ILE A 92 -9.00 -1.43 -4.94
CA ILE A 92 -8.74 -1.51 -3.50
C ILE A 92 -9.97 -2.06 -2.80
N ILE A 93 -9.77 -3.09 -1.97
CA ILE A 93 -10.83 -3.72 -1.19
C ILE A 93 -10.48 -3.56 0.29
N PHE A 94 -11.33 -2.85 1.01
CA PHE A 94 -11.16 -2.53 2.43
C PHE A 94 -11.97 -3.48 3.29
N PHE A 95 -11.33 -4.04 4.32
CA PHE A 95 -11.92 -4.84 5.38
C PHE A 95 -11.51 -4.27 6.74
N GLY A 96 -12.34 -4.48 7.75
CA GLY A 96 -12.08 -4.07 9.12
C GLY A 96 -13.28 -3.44 9.81
N ASP A 97 -13.09 -3.10 11.08
CA ASP A 97 -14.11 -2.55 11.96
C ASP A 97 -13.62 -1.24 12.60
N TYR A 98 -14.31 -0.14 12.28
CA TYR A 98 -13.96 1.19 12.79
C TYR A 98 -14.19 1.36 14.30
N LEU A 99 -14.86 0.43 14.97
CA LEU A 99 -15.08 0.46 16.43
C LEU A 99 -13.91 -0.11 17.24
N GLN A 100 -12.93 -0.75 16.59
CA GLN A 100 -11.79 -1.36 17.27
C GLN A 100 -10.68 -0.33 17.59
N TYR A 101 -9.78 -0.09 16.64
CA TYR A 101 -8.62 0.77 16.83
C TYR A 101 -8.60 1.90 15.79
N ARG A 102 -8.22 3.11 16.23
CA ARG A 102 -8.01 4.27 15.35
C ARG A 102 -6.61 4.25 14.75
N PRO A 103 -6.35 5.03 13.68
CA PRO A 103 -5.00 5.19 13.16
C PRO A 103 -4.06 5.74 14.25
N VAL A 104 -2.82 5.23 14.25
CA VAL A 104 -1.74 5.64 15.17
C VAL A 104 -1.10 6.95 14.72
#